data_AF-A0A5Q4GG55-F1
#
_entry.id   AF-A0A5Q4GG55-F1
#
_cell.length_a   1.000
_cell.length_b   1.000
_cell.length_c   1.000
_cell.angle_alpha   90.00
_cell.angle_beta   90.00
_cell.angle_gamma   90.00
#
_symmetry.space_group_name_H-M   'P 1'
#
loop_
_entity.id
_entity.type
_entity.pdbx_description
1 polymer ?
#
loop_
_entity_poly.entity_id
_entity_poly.type
_entity_poly.pdbx_seq_one_letter_code
_entity_poly.pdbx_strand_id
1 'polypeptide(L)'
;MLSRVTEVSHDSRQLVMWEELGAGAPTLMAFAQLCSGALVNNRTEPDKPLDDEARAILYAARHRGFIEIKGVNHAFESSERFLTVCVELDLERQLIFKRRDDPELTIRFLDGFRQLCAGGLVMHHIYRDFSLTRAGFERARAISKHSLTVLTQLAEEQHLGEI
;
A
#
# COMPACT_ATOMS: atom_id res chain seq x y z
N MET A 1 -34.53 -9.52 -18.36
CA MET A 1 -34.03 -8.13 -18.50
C MET A 1 -32.76 -8.20 -19.33
N LEU A 2 -32.83 -7.91 -20.63
CA LEU A 2 -31.67 -7.99 -21.54
C LEU A 2 -30.82 -6.72 -21.34
N SER A 3 -29.66 -6.84 -20.71
CA SER A 3 -28.70 -5.76 -20.62
C SER A 3 -28.16 -5.46 -22.02
N ARG A 4 -28.46 -4.28 -22.56
CA ARG A 4 -27.76 -3.75 -23.74
C ARG A 4 -26.28 -3.66 -23.38
N VAL A 5 -25.46 -4.52 -23.99
CA VAL A 5 -24.02 -4.33 -24.02
C VAL A 5 -23.79 -3.12 -24.92
N THR A 6 -23.62 -1.95 -24.32
CA THR A 6 -23.24 -0.74 -25.05
C THR A 6 -21.79 -0.96 -25.51
N GLU A 7 -21.57 -1.06 -26.82
CA GLU A 7 -20.23 -1.08 -27.37
C GLU A 7 -19.54 0.24 -27.03
N VAL A 8 -18.60 0.19 -26.08
CA VAL A 8 -17.76 1.34 -25.73
C VAL A 8 -16.90 1.67 -26.96
N SER A 9 -17.06 2.88 -27.50
CA SER A 9 -16.29 3.35 -28.65
C SER A 9 -14.79 3.38 -28.34
N HIS A 10 -13.95 3.30 -29.37
CA HIS A 10 -12.50 3.29 -29.22
C HIS A 10 -11.96 4.52 -28.46
N ASP A 11 -12.51 5.71 -28.73
CA ASP A 11 -12.13 6.96 -28.03
C ASP A 11 -12.53 6.95 -26.56
N SER A 12 -13.71 6.41 -26.22
CA SER A 12 -14.13 6.26 -24.82
C SER A 12 -13.25 5.26 -24.07
N ARG A 13 -12.75 4.20 -24.73
CA ARG A 13 -11.78 3.27 -24.11
C ARG A 13 -10.44 3.95 -23.84
N GLN A 14 -9.96 4.78 -24.76
CA GLN A 14 -8.70 5.51 -24.57
C GLN A 14 -8.78 6.52 -23.43
N LEU A 15 -9.91 7.23 -23.30
CA LEU A 15 -10.13 8.17 -22.19
C LEU A 15 -10.17 7.46 -20.84
N VAL A 16 -10.90 6.34 -20.74
CA VAL A 16 -10.93 5.51 -19.51
C VAL A 16 -9.53 5.02 -19.15
N MET A 17 -8.77 4.51 -20.13
CA MET A 17 -7.39 4.08 -19.90
C MET A 17 -6.49 5.23 -19.42
N TRP A 18 -6.69 6.45 -19.93
CA TRP A 18 -5.92 7.63 -19.48
C TRP A 18 -6.25 8.04 -18.04
N GLU A 19 -7.53 7.99 -17.66
CA GLU A 19 -7.97 8.25 -16.29
C GLU A 19 -7.41 7.20 -15.32
N GLU A 20 -7.41 5.93 -15.71
CA GLU A 20 -6.82 4.83 -14.94
C GLU A 20 -5.31 5.00 -14.74
N LEU A 21 -4.57 5.45 -15.77
CA LEU A 21 -3.16 5.80 -15.64
C LEU A 21 -2.96 6.94 -14.64
N GLY A 22 -3.80 7.97 -14.71
CA GLY A 22 -3.78 9.09 -13.77
C GLY A 22 -4.05 8.65 -12.33
N ALA A 23 -4.85 7.60 -12.11
CA ALA A 23 -5.17 7.06 -10.79
C ALA A 23 -4.16 6.02 -10.26
N GLY A 24 -3.08 5.74 -10.99
CA GLY A 24 -2.07 4.75 -10.59
C GLY A 24 -2.53 3.30 -10.75
N ALA A 25 -3.54 3.03 -11.59
CA ALA A 25 -4.11 1.69 -11.79
C ALA A 25 -3.08 0.62 -12.14
N PRO A 26 -2.07 0.85 -13.01
CA PRO A 26 -1.09 -0.20 -13.34
C PRO A 26 -0.32 -0.72 -12.11
N THR A 27 0.08 0.18 -11.20
CA THR A 27 0.80 -0.20 -9.98
C THR A 27 -0.12 -0.94 -9.02
N LEU A 28 -1.37 -0.47 -8.86
CA LEU A 28 -2.37 -1.15 -8.04
C LEU A 28 -2.67 -2.58 -8.57
N MET A 29 -2.80 -2.73 -9.88
CA MET A 29 -2.98 -4.03 -10.53
C MET A 29 -1.77 -4.94 -10.28
N ALA A 30 -0.55 -4.41 -10.37
CA ALA A 30 0.65 -5.19 -10.07
C ALA A 30 0.68 -5.69 -8.61
N PHE A 31 0.31 -4.85 -7.63
CA PHE A 31 0.18 -5.28 -6.24
C PHE A 31 -0.91 -6.33 -6.05
N ALA A 32 -2.08 -6.14 -6.66
CA ALA A 32 -3.16 -7.12 -6.62
C ALA A 32 -2.74 -8.47 -7.22
N GLN A 33 -1.98 -8.47 -8.32
CA GLN A 33 -1.42 -9.66 -8.94
C GLN A 33 -0.40 -10.37 -8.04
N LEU A 34 0.46 -9.62 -7.35
CA LEU A 34 1.40 -10.19 -6.37
C LEU A 34 0.66 -10.86 -5.20
N CYS A 35 -0.35 -10.18 -4.63
CA CYS A 35 -1.20 -10.74 -3.58
C CYS A 35 -1.92 -12.01 -4.06
N SER A 36 -2.49 -11.98 -5.27
CA SER A 36 -3.17 -13.13 -5.87
C SER A 36 -2.22 -14.32 -6.08
N GLY A 37 -1.02 -14.06 -6.62
CA GLY A 37 0.01 -15.07 -6.78
C GLY A 37 0.45 -15.67 -5.45
N ALA A 38 0.64 -14.85 -4.41
CA ALA A 38 0.97 -15.34 -3.08
C ALA A 38 -0.16 -16.20 -2.48
N LEU A 39 -1.41 -15.78 -2.65
CA LEU A 39 -2.60 -16.50 -2.17
C LEU A 39 -2.75 -17.87 -2.84
N VAL A 40 -2.68 -17.91 -4.18
CA VAL A 40 -2.79 -19.17 -4.97
C VAL A 40 -1.70 -20.16 -4.57
N ASN A 41 -0.50 -19.67 -4.27
CA ASN A 41 0.64 -20.50 -3.88
C ASN A 41 0.73 -20.73 -2.36
N ASN A 42 -0.27 -20.29 -1.57
CA ASN A 42 -0.28 -20.38 -0.11
C ASN A 42 1.01 -19.88 0.55
N ARG A 43 1.58 -18.79 0.03
CA ARG A 43 2.76 -18.15 0.61
C ARG A 43 2.37 -17.48 1.93
N THR A 44 3.15 -17.73 2.97
CA THR A 44 2.96 -17.12 4.30
C THR A 44 4.24 -16.46 4.83
N GLU A 45 5.30 -16.46 4.03
CA GLU A 45 6.58 -15.87 4.37
C GLU A 45 7.27 -15.29 3.12
N PRO A 46 8.04 -14.20 3.29
CA PRO A 46 8.83 -13.64 2.20
C PRO A 46 10.10 -14.48 1.95
N ASP A 47 10.47 -14.59 0.67
CA ASP A 47 11.67 -15.35 0.24
C ASP A 47 12.99 -14.73 0.74
N LYS A 48 12.96 -13.44 1.12
CA LYS A 48 14.09 -12.67 1.65
C LYS A 48 13.68 -11.97 2.95
N PRO A 49 14.64 -11.60 3.82
CA PRO A 49 14.35 -10.71 4.94
C PRO A 49 13.66 -9.42 4.47
N LEU A 50 12.69 -8.96 5.26
CA LEU A 50 11.97 -7.71 4.98
C LEU A 50 12.85 -6.51 5.28
N ASP A 51 12.82 -5.53 4.39
CA ASP A 51 13.45 -4.23 4.65
C ASP A 51 12.70 -3.45 5.73
N ASP A 52 13.36 -2.43 6.28
CA ASP A 52 12.82 -1.63 7.38
C ASP A 52 11.49 -0.95 7.03
N GLU A 53 11.33 -0.48 5.79
CA GLU A 53 10.06 0.09 5.31
C GLU A 53 8.91 -0.92 5.34
N ALA A 54 9.14 -2.16 4.90
CA ALA A 54 8.14 -3.22 4.92
C ALA A 54 7.78 -3.60 6.37
N ARG A 55 8.78 -3.68 7.26
CA ARG A 55 8.60 -3.96 8.68
C ARG A 55 7.83 -2.82 9.37
N ALA A 56 8.07 -1.57 8.99
CA ALA A 56 7.36 -0.41 9.51
C ALA A 56 5.87 -0.42 9.12
N ILE A 57 5.55 -0.75 7.87
CA ILE A 57 4.16 -0.90 7.40
C ILE A 57 3.45 -2.01 8.18
N LEU A 58 4.09 -3.20 8.33
CA LEU A 58 3.53 -4.30 9.13
C LEU A 58 3.28 -3.87 10.58
N TYR A 59 4.26 -3.24 11.22
CA TYR A 59 4.13 -2.77 12.59
C TYR A 59 2.98 -1.77 12.75
N ALA A 60 2.85 -0.80 11.85
CA ALA A 60 1.75 0.15 11.88
C ALA A 60 0.38 -0.54 11.74
N ALA A 61 0.29 -1.55 10.86
CA ALA A 61 -0.95 -2.26 10.58
C ALA A 61 -1.30 -3.33 11.62
N ARG A 62 -0.47 -3.56 12.66
CA ARG A 62 -0.57 -4.70 13.59
C ARG A 62 -1.91 -4.87 14.31
N HIS A 63 -2.67 -3.78 14.47
CA HIS A 63 -3.94 -3.78 15.21
C HIS A 63 -5.16 -3.95 14.31
N ARG A 64 -5.30 -3.08 13.30
CA ARG A 64 -6.46 -3.04 12.40
C ARG A 64 -6.26 -3.84 11.12
N GLY A 65 -5.01 -3.94 10.66
CA GLY A 65 -4.61 -4.67 9.48
C GLY A 65 -5.01 -4.01 8.16
N PHE A 66 -5.72 -2.88 8.15
CA PHE A 66 -6.17 -2.22 6.93
C PHE A 66 -5.07 -1.34 6.34
N ILE A 67 -4.86 -1.48 5.03
CA ILE A 67 -3.86 -0.74 4.26
C ILE A 67 -4.51 -0.25 2.98
N GLU A 68 -4.32 1.03 2.65
CA GLU A 68 -4.81 1.64 1.42
C GLU A 68 -3.65 2.25 0.63
N ILE A 69 -3.65 2.12 -0.69
CA ILE A 69 -2.69 2.80 -1.57
C ILE A 69 -3.35 4.02 -2.20
N LYS A 70 -2.90 5.23 -1.81
CA LYS A 70 -3.47 6.50 -2.26
C LYS A 70 -2.53 7.24 -3.21
N GLY A 71 -3.09 8.01 -4.14
CA GLY A 71 -2.37 9.00 -4.93
C GLY A 71 -3.17 10.31 -4.99
N VAL A 72 -2.48 11.43 -5.21
CA VAL A 72 -3.12 12.75 -5.38
C VAL A 72 -2.78 13.31 -6.75
N ASN A 73 -3.79 13.45 -7.61
CA ASN A 73 -3.56 13.83 -9.02
C ASN A 73 -3.39 15.35 -9.21
N HIS A 74 -3.74 16.15 -8.19
CA HIS A 74 -3.80 17.60 -8.28
C HIS A 74 -2.84 18.33 -7.33
N ALA A 75 -1.77 17.67 -6.89
CA ALA A 75 -0.75 18.34 -6.09
C ALA A 75 0.17 19.21 -6.95
N PHE A 76 0.51 20.40 -6.44
CA PHE A 76 1.44 21.34 -7.09
C PHE A 76 2.84 20.72 -7.22
N GLU A 77 3.39 20.25 -6.10
CA GLU A 77 4.66 19.54 -6.06
C GLU A 77 4.55 18.15 -6.69
N SER A 78 5.57 17.75 -7.46
CA SER A 78 5.56 16.46 -8.17
C SER A 78 5.67 15.27 -7.23
N SER A 79 6.52 15.35 -6.19
CA SER A 79 6.67 14.32 -5.16
C SER A 79 5.37 14.11 -4.37
N GLU A 80 4.54 15.16 -4.26
CA GLU A 80 3.25 15.07 -3.59
C GLU A 80 2.24 14.23 -4.37
N ARG A 81 2.44 14.02 -5.68
CA ARG A 81 1.57 13.20 -6.53
C ARG A 81 1.89 11.71 -6.49
N PHE A 82 2.94 11.29 -5.77
CA PHE A 82 3.32 9.89 -5.70
C PHE A 82 2.23 9.05 -5.03
N LEU A 83 2.18 7.77 -5.41
CA LEU A 83 1.42 6.79 -4.63
C LEU A 83 2.05 6.64 -3.25
N THR A 84 1.22 6.47 -2.23
CA THR A 84 1.64 6.36 -0.84
C THR A 84 0.92 5.23 -0.14
N VAL A 85 1.60 4.57 0.78
CA VAL A 85 1.00 3.55 1.64
C VAL A 85 0.33 4.23 2.82
N CYS A 86 -0.96 4.00 3.01
CA CYS A 86 -1.73 4.52 4.13
C CYS A 86 -2.16 3.34 5.02
N VAL A 87 -1.98 3.44 6.32
CA VAL A 87 -2.30 2.38 7.26
C VAL A 87 -3.28 2.91 8.31
N GLU A 88 -4.38 2.21 8.51
CA GLU A 88 -5.32 2.53 9.58
C GLU A 88 -4.75 2.13 10.94
N LEU A 89 -4.59 3.09 11.84
CA LEU A 89 -4.12 2.86 13.20
C LEU A 89 -5.30 2.52 14.12
N ASP A 90 -6.41 3.24 13.97
CA ASP A 90 -7.70 3.03 14.61
C ASP A 90 -8.84 3.62 13.75
N LEU A 91 -10.06 3.72 14.30
CA LEU A 91 -11.24 4.18 13.56
C LEU A 91 -11.15 5.64 13.07
N GLU A 92 -10.25 6.45 13.63
CA GLU A 92 -10.15 7.89 13.35
C GLU A 92 -8.79 8.30 12.80
N ARG A 93 -7.75 7.48 13.02
CA ARG A 93 -6.37 7.80 12.67
C ARG A 93 -5.79 6.88 11.61
N GLN A 94 -5.11 7.50 10.64
CA GLN A 94 -4.30 6.83 9.62
C GLN A 94 -2.86 7.36 9.65
N LEU A 95 -1.90 6.46 9.44
CA LEU A 95 -0.50 6.78 9.18
C LEU A 95 -0.26 6.78 7.67
N ILE A 96 0.33 7.86 7.15
CA ILE A 96 0.68 7.96 5.73
C ILE A 96 2.19 7.79 5.59
N PHE A 97 2.64 6.76 4.90
CA PHE A 97 4.05 6.53 4.63
C PHE A 97 4.49 7.37 3.42
N LYS A 98 4.90 8.61 3.70
CA LYS A 98 5.33 9.61 2.71
C LYS A 98 6.29 10.60 3.36
N ARG A 99 7.29 11.04 2.60
CA ARG A 99 8.12 12.22 2.92
C ARG A 99 8.21 13.15 1.71
N ARG A 100 7.98 14.44 1.93
CA ARG A 100 7.93 15.46 0.87
C ARG A 100 9.33 15.81 0.36
N ASP A 101 10.26 15.95 1.28
CA ASP A 101 11.67 16.31 1.07
C ASP A 101 12.53 15.09 0.68
N ASP A 102 12.03 13.88 0.91
CA ASP A 102 12.69 12.62 0.57
C ASP A 102 11.76 11.72 -0.30
N PRO A 103 11.66 12.00 -1.61
CA PRO A 103 10.85 11.20 -2.52
C PRO A 103 11.37 9.77 -2.68
N GLU A 104 12.67 9.54 -2.47
CA GLU A 104 13.26 8.20 -2.51
C GLU A 104 12.71 7.33 -1.39
N LEU A 105 12.62 7.86 -0.16
CA LEU A 105 12.00 7.13 0.95
C LEU A 105 10.53 6.80 0.68
N THR A 106 9.78 7.72 0.06
CA THR A 106 8.39 7.46 -0.36
C THR A 106 8.31 6.25 -1.31
N ILE A 107 9.23 6.15 -2.26
CA ILE A 107 9.32 5.02 -3.20
C ILE A 107 9.72 3.73 -2.45
N ARG A 108 10.62 3.80 -1.47
CA ARG A 108 11.01 2.65 -0.65
C ARG A 108 9.84 2.07 0.15
N PHE A 109 8.89 2.88 0.59
CA PHE A 109 7.66 2.35 1.20
C PHE A 109 6.79 1.57 0.22
N LEU A 110 6.72 1.98 -1.04
CA LEU A 110 6.01 1.21 -2.08
C LEU A 110 6.74 -0.11 -2.38
N ASP A 111 8.08 -0.12 -2.44
CA ASP A 111 8.83 -1.38 -2.57
C ASP A 111 8.67 -2.26 -1.34
N GLY A 112 8.69 -1.68 -0.14
CA GLY A 112 8.40 -2.40 1.10
C GLY A 112 7.02 -3.04 1.06
N PHE A 113 6.00 -2.31 0.59
CA PHE A 113 4.66 -2.86 0.38
C PHE A 113 4.64 -4.00 -0.66
N ARG A 114 5.37 -3.86 -1.76
CA ARG A 114 5.58 -4.94 -2.75
C ARG A 114 6.11 -6.22 -2.10
N GLN A 115 7.07 -6.10 -1.17
CA GLN A 115 7.62 -7.26 -0.44
C GLN A 115 6.55 -7.97 0.39
N LEU A 116 5.66 -7.19 1.05
CA LEU A 116 4.54 -7.75 1.83
C LEU A 116 3.54 -8.48 0.95
N CYS A 117 3.18 -7.92 -0.21
CA CYS A 117 2.31 -8.56 -1.19
C CYS A 117 2.91 -9.87 -1.70
N ALA A 118 4.17 -9.85 -2.14
CA ALA A 118 4.85 -11.01 -2.70
C ALA A 118 5.10 -12.12 -1.66
N GLY A 119 5.29 -11.76 -0.39
CA GLY A 119 5.46 -12.69 0.73
C GLY A 119 4.15 -13.26 1.30
N GLY A 120 2.99 -12.89 0.76
CA GLY A 120 1.69 -13.36 1.26
C GLY A 120 1.31 -12.82 2.65
N LEU A 121 1.92 -11.70 3.05
CA LEU A 121 1.62 -11.03 4.32
C LEU A 121 0.47 -10.04 4.18
N VAL A 122 0.14 -9.64 2.95
CA VAL A 122 -0.96 -8.77 2.58
C VAL A 122 -1.85 -9.45 1.54
N MET A 123 -3.14 -9.18 1.58
CA MET A 123 -4.12 -9.54 0.55
C MET A 123 -4.80 -8.30 -0.02
N HIS A 124 -5.19 -8.37 -1.28
CA HIS A 124 -5.99 -7.35 -1.96
C HIS A 124 -7.48 -7.70 -1.84
N HIS A 125 -8.32 -6.70 -1.58
CA HIS A 125 -9.78 -6.88 -1.49
C HIS A 125 -10.48 -6.31 -2.72
N ILE A 126 -10.35 -5.00 -2.90
CA ILE A 126 -11.05 -4.25 -3.93
C ILE A 126 -10.36 -2.90 -4.14
N TYR A 127 -10.31 -2.42 -5.38
CA TYR A 127 -9.69 -1.14 -5.76
C TYR A 127 -8.30 -0.94 -5.12
N ARG A 128 -8.21 -0.02 -4.16
CA ARG A 128 -6.99 0.44 -3.48
C ARG A 128 -6.85 -0.14 -2.07
N ASP A 129 -7.76 -1.05 -1.69
CA ASP A 129 -7.90 -1.58 -0.34
C ASP A 129 -7.24 -2.95 -0.21
N PHE A 130 -6.42 -3.06 0.83
CA PHE A 130 -5.64 -4.23 1.18
C PHE A 130 -5.78 -4.49 2.68
N SER A 131 -5.50 -5.74 3.08
CA SER A 131 -5.35 -6.05 4.50
C SER A 131 -4.18 -6.97 4.78
N LEU A 132 -3.73 -7.01 6.02
CA LEU A 132 -2.90 -8.11 6.50
C LEU A 132 -3.63 -9.44 6.35
N THR A 133 -2.86 -10.47 5.98
CA THR A 133 -3.30 -11.86 6.10
C THR A 133 -3.14 -12.33 7.55
N ARG A 134 -3.58 -13.56 7.87
CA ARG A 134 -3.31 -14.16 9.20
C ARG A 134 -1.82 -14.17 9.52
N ALA A 135 -0.98 -14.61 8.56
CA ALA A 135 0.47 -14.60 8.69
C ALA A 135 1.02 -13.16 8.84
N GLY A 136 0.43 -12.20 8.11
CA GLY A 136 0.73 -10.78 8.26
C GLY A 136 0.51 -10.27 9.69
N PHE A 137 -0.64 -10.58 10.31
CA PHE A 137 -0.91 -10.21 11.70
C PHE A 137 0.06 -10.86 12.70
N GLU A 138 0.33 -12.16 12.53
CA GLU A 138 1.28 -12.90 13.38
C GLU A 138 2.67 -12.27 13.32
N ARG A 139 3.15 -11.96 12.11
CA ARG A 139 4.44 -11.32 11.88
C ARG A 139 4.48 -9.90 12.44
N ALA A 140 3.43 -9.11 12.21
CA ALA A 140 3.34 -7.72 12.67
C ALA A 140 3.44 -7.60 14.19
N ARG A 141 2.81 -8.52 14.93
CA ARG A 141 2.86 -8.55 16.40
C ARG A 141 4.23 -8.89 16.97
N ALA A 142 5.07 -9.56 16.18
CA ALA A 142 6.43 -9.92 16.60
C ALA A 142 7.46 -8.79 16.40
N ILE A 143 7.09 -7.68 15.76
CA ILE A 143 8.00 -6.57 15.47
C ILE A 143 8.09 -5.63 16.68
N SER A 144 9.31 -5.40 17.17
CA SER A 144 9.58 -4.41 18.21
C SER A 144 9.76 -3.00 17.64
N LYS A 145 9.09 -2.01 18.23
CA LYS A 145 9.16 -0.59 17.83
C LYS A 145 10.59 -0.06 17.77
N HIS A 146 11.44 -0.44 18.74
CA HIS A 146 12.82 0.05 18.84
C HIS A 146 13.73 -0.38 17.68
N SER A 147 13.27 -1.32 16.84
CA SER A 147 14.01 -1.82 15.70
C SER A 147 13.66 -1.14 14.37
N LEU A 148 12.90 -0.03 14.41
CA LEU A 148 12.35 0.65 13.23
C LEU A 148 12.69 2.15 13.22
N THR A 149 13.92 2.49 12.84
CA THR A 149 14.41 3.88 12.77
C THR A 149 13.55 4.76 11.85
N VAL A 150 13.01 4.17 10.78
CA VAL A 150 12.19 4.88 9.79
C VAL A 150 10.86 5.42 10.38
N LEU A 151 10.30 4.77 11.40
CA LEU A 151 9.07 5.25 12.05
C LEU A 151 9.32 6.50 12.89
N THR A 152 10.51 6.62 13.49
CA THR A 152 10.87 7.83 14.24
C THR A 152 10.92 9.04 13.31
N GLN A 153 11.51 8.89 12.13
CA GLN A 153 11.58 9.95 11.11
C GLN A 153 10.19 10.40 10.64
N LEU A 154 9.23 9.48 10.51
CA LEU A 154 7.86 9.81 10.10
C LEU A 154 7.01 10.44 11.23
N ALA A 155 7.20 9.99 12.47
CA ALA A 155 6.43 10.48 13.61
C ALA A 155 6.69 11.96 13.90
N GLU A 156 7.93 12.42 13.71
CA GLU A 156 8.35 13.81 13.88
C GLU A 156 7.62 14.77 12.92
N GLU A 157 7.37 14.35 11.68
CA GLU A 157 6.69 15.18 10.68
C GLU A 157 5.17 15.19 10.85
N GLN A 158 4.58 14.05 11.22
CA GLN A 158 3.11 13.89 11.23
C GLN A 158 2.46 14.22 12.57
N HIS A 159 3.22 14.69 13.56
CA HIS A 159 2.74 15.03 14.90
C HIS A 159 1.94 13.88 15.54
N LEU A 160 2.30 12.65 15.18
CA LEU A 160 1.66 11.47 15.73
C LEU A 160 2.16 11.34 17.16
N GLY A 161 1.23 11.25 18.12
CA GLY A 161 1.53 10.73 19.46
C GLY A 161 2.07 9.30 19.37
N GLU A 162 2.19 8.59 20.51
CA GLU A 162 2.76 7.23 20.51
C GLU A 162 2.08 6.29 19.48
N ILE A 163 2.83 5.92 18.42
CA ILE A 163 2.51 4.87 17.41
C ILE A 163 2.81 3.47 17.94
#